data_AF-A0A9D8GIN9-F1
#
_entry.id   AF-A0A9D8GIN9-F1
#
_cell.length_a   1.000
_cell.length_b   1.000
_cell.length_c   1.000
_cell.angle_alpha   90.00
_cell.angle_beta   90.00
_cell.angle_gamma   90.00
#
_symmetry.space_group_name_H-M   'P 1'
#
loop_
_entity.id
_entity.type
_entity.pdbx_description
1 polymer ?
#
loop_
_entity_poly.entity_id
_entity_poly.type
_entity_poly.pdbx_seq_one_letter_code
_entity_poly.pdbx_strand_id
1 'polypeptide(L)'
;MQRIPKKGRAANGRTAKLRAKSGPAKPRAAARKPATLRAAGAERRVIVRSDFPDIRDKMYQAPLIELAPKMPPPKGLRILDQRSENACTGFALAAVINAMLARRGLPPVSARMLYENAKRNDEFPGEEDLG
;
A
#
# COMPACT_ATOMS: atom_id res chain seq x y z
N MET A 1 38.68 63.53 -31.54
CA MET A 1 37.60 62.55 -31.82
C MET A 1 38.20 61.30 -32.45
N GLN A 2 38.56 60.29 -31.67
CA GLN A 2 38.99 58.98 -32.20
C GLN A 2 37.94 57.94 -31.78
N ARG A 3 37.36 57.26 -32.77
CA ARG A 3 36.21 56.35 -32.62
C ARG A 3 36.68 54.97 -32.16
N ILE A 4 36.12 54.49 -31.06
CA ILE A 4 36.33 53.15 -30.49
C ILE A 4 35.59 52.11 -31.35
N PRO A 5 36.24 51.03 -31.83
CA PRO A 5 35.55 49.96 -32.56
C PRO A 5 34.81 49.03 -31.58
N LYS A 6 33.49 48.92 -31.74
CA LYS A 6 32.62 47.99 -31.00
C LYS A 6 32.86 46.56 -31.51
N LYS A 7 33.54 45.72 -30.72
CA LYS A 7 33.64 44.27 -30.95
C LYS A 7 32.27 43.62 -30.76
N GLY A 8 31.83 42.89 -31.80
CA GLY A 8 30.57 42.16 -31.86
C GLY A 8 30.44 41.09 -30.78
N ARG A 9 29.25 41.00 -30.20
CA ARG A 9 28.86 40.07 -29.14
C ARG A 9 28.54 38.71 -29.78
N ALA A 10 29.38 37.72 -29.53
CA ALA A 10 29.15 36.35 -29.99
C ALA A 10 27.94 35.74 -29.25
N ALA A 11 26.89 35.41 -30.00
CA ALA A 11 25.75 34.63 -29.51
C ALA A 11 26.03 33.14 -29.74
N ASN A 12 26.66 32.48 -28.77
CA ASN A 12 26.78 31.01 -28.77
C ASN A 12 25.51 30.41 -28.13
N GLY A 13 24.56 30.02 -28.97
CA GLY A 13 23.41 29.22 -28.58
C GLY A 13 23.84 27.83 -28.12
N ARG A 14 23.82 27.59 -26.81
CA ARG A 14 23.91 26.26 -26.21
C ARG A 14 22.50 25.70 -26.02
N THR A 15 21.99 24.99 -27.01
CA THR A 15 20.81 24.13 -26.84
C THR A 15 21.24 22.85 -26.10
N ALA A 16 21.19 22.90 -24.76
CA ALA A 16 21.42 21.75 -23.91
C ALA A 16 20.27 20.74 -24.11
N LYS A 17 20.52 19.70 -24.90
CA LYS A 17 19.63 18.57 -25.13
C LYS A 17 19.56 17.73 -23.85
N LEU A 18 18.64 18.06 -22.94
CA LEU A 18 18.30 17.23 -21.78
C LEU A 18 17.65 15.93 -22.29
N ARG A 19 18.46 14.92 -22.59
CA ARG A 19 18.00 13.54 -22.77
C ARG A 19 17.56 13.02 -21.40
N ALA A 20 16.26 13.01 -21.14
CA ALA A 20 15.68 12.17 -20.10
C ALA A 20 16.02 10.71 -20.45
N LYS A 21 16.92 10.10 -19.68
CA LYS A 21 17.17 8.66 -19.75
C LYS A 21 15.96 7.97 -19.12
N SER A 22 14.98 7.59 -19.94
CA SER A 22 13.99 6.60 -19.53
C SER A 22 14.72 5.29 -19.31
N GLY A 23 14.94 4.94 -18.04
CA GLY A 23 15.38 3.60 -17.67
C GLY A 23 14.37 2.56 -18.17
N PRO A 24 14.80 1.31 -18.42
CA PRO A 24 13.88 0.28 -18.88
C PRO A 24 12.76 0.11 -17.85
N ALA A 25 11.51 0.13 -18.32
CA ALA A 25 10.36 -0.20 -17.50
C ALA A 25 10.57 -1.60 -16.91
N LYS A 26 10.54 -1.71 -15.56
CA LYS A 26 10.64 -3.00 -14.88
C LYS A 26 9.59 -3.95 -15.48
N PRO A 27 9.95 -5.20 -15.80
CA PRO A 27 8.99 -6.17 -16.28
C PRO A 27 7.89 -6.34 -15.22
N ARG A 28 6.63 -6.33 -15.68
CA ARG A 28 5.44 -6.57 -14.86
C ARG A 28 5.67 -7.88 -14.12
N ALA A 29 5.76 -7.81 -12.79
CA ALA A 29 6.22 -8.92 -11.97
C ALA A 29 5.41 -10.18 -12.26
N ALA A 30 6.07 -11.23 -12.77
CA ALA A 30 5.50 -12.55 -12.90
C ALA A 30 4.94 -12.99 -11.54
N ALA A 31 3.81 -13.69 -11.54
CA ALA A 31 3.16 -14.18 -10.32
C ALA A 31 4.17 -14.95 -9.46
N ARG A 32 4.64 -14.32 -8.38
CA ARG A 32 5.49 -14.99 -7.38
C ARG A 32 4.67 -16.14 -6.80
N LYS A 33 5.25 -17.35 -6.77
CA LYS A 33 4.65 -18.50 -6.08
C LYS A 33 4.28 -18.07 -4.66
N PRO A 34 3.09 -18.43 -4.14
CA PRO A 34 2.68 -18.02 -2.81
C PRO A 34 3.68 -18.58 -1.80
N ALA A 35 4.31 -17.68 -1.04
CA ALA A 35 5.25 -18.08 -0.01
C ALA A 35 4.48 -18.75 1.13
N THR A 36 5.00 -19.83 1.71
CA THR A 36 4.43 -20.41 2.93
C THR A 36 5.24 -19.95 4.14
N LEU A 37 4.54 -19.67 5.25
CA LEU A 37 5.16 -19.22 6.50
C LEU A 37 4.57 -19.99 7.67
N ARG A 38 5.42 -20.44 8.60
CA ARG A 38 4.97 -21.07 9.84
C ARG A 38 4.52 -20.01 10.84
N ALA A 39 3.25 -20.02 11.20
CA ALA A 39 2.68 -19.11 12.19
C ALA A 39 1.66 -19.86 13.06
N ALA A 40 1.68 -19.60 14.37
CA ALA A 40 0.80 -20.23 15.36
C ALA A 40 0.75 -21.77 15.26
N GLY A 41 1.89 -22.41 15.00
CA GLY A 41 2.00 -23.87 14.93
C GLY A 41 1.56 -24.52 13.62
N ALA A 42 1.06 -23.75 12.64
CA ALA A 42 0.62 -24.26 11.34
C ALA A 42 1.39 -23.60 10.18
N GLU A 43 1.46 -24.31 9.05
CA GLU A 43 1.92 -23.72 7.78
C GLU A 43 0.79 -22.91 7.16
N ARG A 44 1.04 -21.62 6.92
CA ARG A 44 0.09 -20.68 6.35
C ARG A 44 0.58 -20.17 5.02
N ARG A 45 -0.34 -20.00 4.08
CA ARG A 45 -0.06 -19.42 2.77
C ARG A 45 -0.02 -17.89 2.89
N VAL A 46 1.02 -17.28 2.36
CA VAL A 46 1.19 -15.83 2.24
C VAL A 46 0.86 -15.44 0.80
N ILE A 47 -0.30 -14.84 0.66
CA ILE A 47 -0.94 -14.51 -0.62
C ILE A 47 -1.13 -13.01 -0.81
N VAL A 48 -0.69 -12.20 0.17
CA VAL A 48 -0.87 -10.75 0.14
C VAL A 48 -0.15 -10.17 -1.07
N ARG A 49 -0.90 -9.40 -1.87
CA ARG A 49 -0.39 -8.65 -3.01
C ARG A 49 -0.28 -7.18 -2.66
N SER A 50 0.62 -6.48 -3.34
CA SER A 50 0.67 -5.03 -3.25
C SER A 50 -0.50 -4.46 -4.04
N ASP A 51 -1.17 -3.45 -3.47
CA ASP A 51 -2.19 -2.68 -4.16
C ASP A 51 -1.58 -1.93 -5.36
N PHE A 52 -2.43 -1.64 -6.34
CA PHE A 52 -2.07 -0.73 -7.43
C PHE A 52 -2.03 0.71 -6.90
N PRO A 53 -1.04 1.52 -7.30
CA PRO A 53 -1.01 2.91 -6.86
C PRO A 53 -2.21 3.69 -7.43
N ASP A 54 -3.02 4.29 -6.56
CA ASP A 54 -4.14 5.16 -6.94
C ASP A 54 -3.83 6.62 -6.58
N ILE A 55 -4.00 7.54 -7.54
CA ILE A 55 -3.80 8.97 -7.33
C ILE A 55 -4.83 9.59 -6.36
N ARG A 56 -5.94 8.89 -6.11
CA ARG A 56 -7.01 9.32 -5.21
C ARG A 56 -6.74 8.94 -3.76
N ASP A 57 -5.70 8.14 -3.49
CA ASP A 57 -5.34 7.75 -2.15
C ASP A 57 -4.98 8.97 -1.30
N LYS A 58 -5.62 9.07 -0.13
CA LYS A 58 -5.37 10.17 0.80
C LYS A 58 -4.08 9.91 1.55
N MET A 59 -3.16 10.87 1.50
CA MET A 59 -1.99 10.87 2.38
C MET A 59 -2.45 11.03 3.84
N TYR A 60 -1.98 10.14 4.72
CA TYR A 60 -2.22 10.27 6.15
C TYR A 60 -1.50 11.52 6.68
N GLN A 61 -2.25 12.48 7.21
CA GLN A 61 -1.72 13.68 7.83
C GLN A 61 -1.64 13.49 9.34
N ALA A 62 -0.44 13.20 9.83
CA ALA A 62 -0.21 13.06 11.26
C ALA A 62 -0.35 14.40 11.99
N PRO A 63 -0.95 14.44 13.19
CA PRO A 63 -0.97 15.65 14.00
C PRO A 63 0.44 15.96 14.52
N LEU A 64 0.79 17.24 14.62
CA LEU A 64 2.07 17.69 15.16
C LEU A 64 2.03 17.67 16.69
N ILE A 65 2.02 16.46 17.26
CA ILE A 65 2.01 16.21 18.70
C ILE A 65 3.31 15.50 19.10
N GLU A 66 3.74 15.72 20.34
CA GLU A 66 4.87 14.97 20.90
C GLU A 66 4.53 13.49 21.00
N LEU A 67 5.44 12.64 20.54
CA LEU A 67 5.25 11.19 20.54
C LEU A 67 5.57 10.63 21.94
N ALA A 68 4.68 9.79 22.46
CA ALA A 68 4.96 9.05 23.67
C ALA A 68 6.17 8.11 23.47
N PRO A 69 7.06 7.94 24.47
CA PRO A 69 8.26 7.13 24.33
C PRO A 69 7.96 5.63 24.11
N LYS A 70 6.76 5.17 24.46
CA LYS A 70 6.30 3.80 24.26
C LYS A 70 4.81 3.77 23.92
N MET A 71 4.43 2.91 22.98
CA MET A 71 3.04 2.58 22.69
C MET A 71 2.78 1.14 23.15
N PRO A 72 1.97 0.90 24.20
CA PRO A 72 1.61 -0.45 24.61
C PRO A 72 0.69 -1.10 23.56
N PRO A 73 0.68 -2.43 23.46
CA PRO A 73 -0.23 -3.12 22.57
C PRO A 73 -1.70 -2.80 22.93
N PRO A 74 -2.60 -2.73 21.94
CA PRO A 74 -4.01 -2.51 22.18
C PRO A 74 -4.59 -3.59 23.10
N LYS A 75 -5.25 -3.16 24.18
CA LYS A 75 -5.92 -4.06 25.12
C LYS A 75 -7.20 -4.63 24.50
N GLY A 76 -7.55 -5.87 24.85
CA GLY A 76 -8.80 -6.50 24.40
C GLY A 76 -8.80 -6.96 22.94
N LEU A 77 -7.62 -7.05 22.31
CA LEU A 77 -7.50 -7.56 20.96
C LEU A 77 -7.75 -9.07 20.94
N ARG A 78 -8.76 -9.51 20.19
CA ARG A 78 -9.06 -10.92 19.98
C ARG A 78 -8.31 -11.41 18.74
N ILE A 79 -7.41 -12.37 18.92
CA ILE A 79 -6.71 -13.02 17.80
C ILE A 79 -7.71 -13.94 17.09
N LEU A 80 -7.89 -13.72 15.80
CA LEU A 80 -8.76 -14.52 14.94
C LEU A 80 -7.92 -15.49 14.09
N ASP A 81 -8.54 -16.59 13.65
CA ASP A 81 -7.90 -17.59 12.79
C ASP A 81 -8.63 -17.73 11.45
N GLN A 82 -7.94 -17.35 10.37
CA GLN A 82 -8.42 -17.46 8.99
C GLN A 82 -8.36 -18.90 8.44
N ARG A 83 -7.70 -19.83 9.16
CA ARG A 83 -7.52 -21.23 8.76
C ARG A 83 -6.86 -21.34 7.38
N SER A 84 -7.44 -22.13 6.48
CA SER A 84 -6.95 -22.40 5.13
C SER A 84 -7.46 -21.43 4.07
N GLU A 85 -8.33 -20.47 4.44
CA GLU A 85 -8.89 -19.50 3.51
C GLU A 85 -7.97 -18.30 3.31
N ASN A 86 -8.10 -17.68 2.13
CA ASN A 86 -7.39 -16.49 1.70
C ASN A 86 -7.92 -15.18 2.34
N ALA A 87 -8.49 -15.25 3.55
CA ALA A 87 -9.26 -14.15 4.13
C ALA A 87 -8.44 -13.12 4.92
N CYS A 88 -7.11 -13.09 4.77
CA CYS A 88 -6.21 -12.31 5.63
C CYS A 88 -6.58 -10.81 5.68
N THR A 89 -6.92 -10.20 4.53
CA THR A 89 -7.32 -8.79 4.43
C THR A 89 -8.62 -8.51 5.18
N GLY A 90 -9.63 -9.37 5.05
CA GLY A 90 -10.91 -9.22 5.76
C GLY A 90 -10.76 -9.37 7.27
N PHE A 91 -9.91 -10.29 7.72
CA PHE A 91 -9.60 -10.49 9.14
C PHE A 91 -8.78 -9.34 9.73
N ALA A 92 -7.82 -8.80 8.98
CA ALA A 92 -7.06 -7.62 9.38
C ALA A 92 -7.97 -6.40 9.55
N LEU A 93 -8.87 -6.16 8.57
CA LEU A 93 -9.84 -5.06 8.65
C LEU A 93 -10.81 -5.23 9.83
N ALA A 94 -11.30 -6.46 10.07
CA ALA A 94 -12.13 -6.76 11.22
C ALA A 94 -11.43 -6.44 12.54
N ALA A 95 -10.13 -6.75 12.67
CA ALA A 95 -9.36 -6.44 13.87
C ALA A 95 -9.27 -4.93 14.13
N VAL A 96 -9.05 -4.13 13.09
CA VAL A 96 -9.02 -2.65 13.19
C VAL A 96 -10.37 -2.09 13.60
N ILE A 97 -11.44 -2.52 12.95
CA ILE A 97 -12.82 -2.08 13.27
C ILE A 97 -13.15 -2.46 14.71
N ASN A 98 -12.89 -3.71 15.11
CA ASN A 98 -13.14 -4.18 16.47
C ASN A 98 -12.35 -3.40 17.52
N ALA A 99 -11.10 -3.01 17.23
CA ALA A 99 -10.32 -2.17 18.13
C ALA A 99 -10.93 -0.76 18.31
N MET A 100 -11.52 -0.20 17.25
CA MET A 100 -12.22 1.09 17.33
C MET A 100 -13.57 0.97 18.05
N LEU A 101 -14.34 -0.09 17.78
CA LEU A 101 -15.64 -0.34 18.40
C LEU A 101 -15.50 -0.64 19.90
N ALA A 102 -14.45 -1.37 20.29
CA ALA A 102 -14.15 -1.63 21.71
C ALA A 102 -13.94 -0.34 22.51
N ARG A 103 -13.28 0.68 21.91
CA ARG A 103 -13.12 2.01 22.55
C ARG A 103 -14.44 2.76 22.73
N ARG A 104 -15.46 2.40 21.96
CA ARG A 104 -16.81 2.99 21.99
C ARG A 104 -17.82 2.13 22.76
N GLY A 105 -17.42 0.96 23.28
CA GLY A 105 -18.32 0.02 23.94
C GLY A 105 -19.32 -0.66 23.00
N LEU A 106 -19.00 -0.76 21.70
CA LEU A 106 -19.87 -1.34 20.68
C LEU A 106 -19.50 -2.81 20.37
N PRO A 107 -20.47 -3.63 19.91
CA PRO A 107 -20.23 -5.04 19.61
C PRO A 107 -19.26 -5.22 18.42
N PRO A 108 -18.52 -6.34 18.37
CA PRO A 108 -17.58 -6.61 17.29
C PRO A 108 -18.28 -6.96 15.97
N VAL A 109 -17.57 -6.77 14.86
CA VAL A 109 -18.02 -7.14 13.50
C VAL A 109 -17.57 -8.54 13.11
N SER A 110 -18.31 -9.14 12.17
CA SER A 110 -17.97 -10.44 11.56
C SER A 110 -16.88 -10.28 10.50
N ALA A 111 -15.73 -10.91 10.72
CA ALA A 111 -14.65 -10.97 9.73
C ALA A 111 -15.06 -11.71 8.45
N ARG A 112 -15.88 -12.75 8.58
CA ARG A 112 -16.39 -13.53 7.45
C ARG A 112 -17.28 -12.67 6.55
N MET A 113 -18.18 -11.88 7.13
CA MET A 113 -19.04 -10.98 6.38
C MET A 113 -18.22 -9.94 5.61
N LEU A 114 -17.18 -9.37 6.22
CA LEU A 114 -16.29 -8.42 5.53
C LEU A 114 -15.56 -9.07 4.35
N TYR A 115 -15.06 -10.29 4.52
CA TYR A 115 -14.39 -11.03 3.47
C TYR A 115 -15.33 -11.39 2.32
N GLU A 116 -16.52 -11.92 2.61
CA GLU A 116 -17.50 -12.29 1.57
C GLU A 116 -17.99 -11.06 0.79
N ASN A 117 -18.19 -9.93 1.46
CA ASN A 117 -18.58 -8.71 0.79
C ASN A 117 -17.45 -8.14 -0.07
N ALA A 118 -16.20 -8.21 0.39
CA ALA A 118 -15.04 -7.82 -0.42
C ALA A 118 -14.96 -8.69 -1.68
N LYS A 119 -15.00 -10.01 -1.51
CA LYS A 119 -14.97 -10.98 -2.60
C LYS A 119 -16.03 -10.70 -3.67
N ARG A 120 -17.28 -10.45 -3.24
CA ARG A 120 -18.39 -10.15 -4.15
C ARG A 120 -18.18 -8.88 -4.99
N ASN A 121 -17.48 -7.88 -4.47
CA ASN A 121 -17.28 -6.59 -5.15
C ASN A 121 -15.94 -6.49 -5.89
N ASP A 122 -14.99 -7.37 -5.59
CA ASP A 122 -13.65 -7.36 -6.20
C ASP A 122 -13.53 -8.38 -7.35
N GLU A 123 -14.33 -9.45 -7.34
CA GLU A 123 -14.31 -10.47 -8.39
C GLU A 123 -15.21 -10.12 -9.59
N PHE A 124 -14.61 -10.10 -10.79
CA PHE A 124 -15.36 -10.07 -12.05
C PHE A 124 -15.57 -11.49 -12.60
N PRO A 125 -16.70 -11.77 -13.30
CA PRO A 125 -16.93 -13.08 -13.89
C PRO A 125 -15.80 -13.47 -14.86
N GLY A 126 -15.09 -14.57 -14.55
CA GLY A 126 -14.03 -15.12 -15.40
C GLY A 126 -12.60 -14.84 -14.93
N GLU A 127 -12.40 -14.12 -13.82
CA GLU A 127 -11.09 -13.97 -13.20
C GLU A 127 -10.89 -15.01 -12.09
N GLU A 128 -9.73 -15.69 -12.11
CA GLU A 128 -9.33 -16.56 -11.00
C GLU A 128 -8.82 -15.70 -9.84
N ASP A 129 -9.29 -16.00 -8.63
CA ASP A 129 -8.78 -15.40 -7.41
C ASP A 129 -7.33 -15.88 -7.17
N LEU A 130 -6.39 -15.05 -7.60
CA LEU A 130 -4.96 -15.32 -7.51
C LEU A 130 -4.34 -14.87 -6.17
N GLY A 131 -5.15 -14.47 -5.18
CA GLY A 131 -4.64 -14.04 -3.88
C GLY A 131 -5.72 -13.61 -2.91
#